data_AF-A0A353Y3N7-F1
#
_entry.id   AF-A0A353Y3N7-F1
#
_cell.length_a   1.000
_cell.length_b   1.000
_cell.length_c   1.000
_cell.angle_alpha   90.00
_cell.angle_beta   90.00
_cell.angle_gamma   90.00
#
_symmetry.space_group_name_H-M   'P 1'
#
loop_
_entity.id
_entity.type
_entity.pdbx_description
1 polymer ?
#
loop_
_entity_poly.entity_id
_entity_poly.type
_entity_poly.pdbx_seq_one_letter_code
_entity_poly.pdbx_strand_id
1 'polypeptide(L)'
;MLRQEQITAAKDNILLHGIGVQSQREGMDPVQALEAFAGYVWQSPLLAFHAAFDQALILRHMKLHLGRTLPNPWVDIEQLCAVTHEKVRARSLDEWMRHFGIECTVRHQAAADTLAECELLLRIWPRLAGQCRRWADVERLARQQRWIARA
;
A
#
# COMPACT_ATOMS: atom_id res chain seq x y z
N MET A 1 7.77 -12.83 -0.68
CA MET A 1 8.18 -12.64 -2.09
C MET A 1 7.63 -13.78 -2.93
N LEU A 2 6.95 -13.50 -4.05
CA LEU A 2 6.42 -14.54 -4.95
C LEU A 2 7.51 -15.04 -5.89
N ARG A 3 7.52 -16.35 -6.15
CA ARG A 3 8.38 -16.94 -7.17
C ARG A 3 7.93 -16.46 -8.55
N GLN A 4 8.86 -15.97 -9.36
CA GLN A 4 8.60 -15.51 -10.73
C GLN A 4 9.10 -16.55 -11.74
N GLU A 5 8.25 -16.96 -12.68
CA GLU A 5 8.66 -17.84 -13.80
C GLU A 5 9.39 -17.05 -14.90
N GLN A 6 8.99 -15.79 -15.11
CA GLN A 6 9.70 -14.84 -15.97
C GLN A 6 10.46 -13.84 -15.11
N ILE A 7 11.78 -14.04 -15.03
CA ILE A 7 12.65 -13.17 -14.25
C ILE A 7 12.81 -11.85 -14.99
N THR A 8 12.43 -10.76 -14.32
CA THR A 8 12.67 -9.43 -14.88
C THR A 8 14.10 -9.03 -14.54
N ALA A 9 15.01 -9.11 -15.52
CA ALA A 9 16.41 -8.73 -15.39
C ALA A 9 16.66 -7.22 -15.59
N ALA A 10 15.62 -6.38 -15.40
CA ALA A 10 15.77 -4.94 -15.48
C ALA A 10 16.64 -4.48 -14.31
N LYS A 11 17.92 -4.20 -14.58
CA LYS A 11 18.93 -3.79 -13.58
C LYS A 11 18.43 -2.66 -12.68
N ASP A 12 17.63 -1.74 -13.23
CA ASP A 12 17.06 -0.61 -12.51
C ASP A 12 16.10 -1.05 -11.39
N ASN A 13 15.27 -2.08 -11.60
CA ASN A 13 14.35 -2.60 -10.58
C ASN A 13 15.08 -3.33 -9.44
N ILE A 14 16.18 -4.01 -9.77
CA ILE A 14 17.02 -4.70 -8.78
C ILE A 14 17.74 -3.67 -7.91
N LEU A 15 18.26 -2.61 -8.52
CA LEU A 15 18.97 -1.53 -7.81
C LEU A 15 18.02 -0.68 -6.96
N LEU A 16 16.77 -0.48 -7.40
CA LEU A 16 15.82 0.37 -6.69
C LEU A 16 15.20 -0.32 -5.48
N HIS A 17 14.86 -1.61 -5.57
CA HIS A 17 14.15 -2.34 -4.50
C HIS A 17 15.02 -3.36 -3.74
N GLY A 18 16.27 -3.58 -4.17
CA GLY A 18 17.16 -4.60 -3.58
C GLY A 18 16.71 -6.04 -3.85
N ILE A 19 15.70 -6.23 -4.71
CA ILE A 19 15.12 -7.53 -5.01
C ILE A 19 15.91 -8.18 -6.16
N GLY A 20 16.94 -8.94 -5.79
CA GLY A 20 17.78 -9.67 -6.73
C GLY A 20 17.05 -10.79 -7.48
N VAL A 21 17.60 -11.18 -8.63
CA VAL A 21 17.13 -12.32 -9.44
C VAL A 21 17.05 -13.60 -8.62
N GLN A 22 17.98 -13.81 -7.68
CA GLN A 22 17.96 -14.99 -6.83
C GLN A 22 16.76 -15.01 -5.88
N SER A 23 16.45 -13.88 -5.24
CA SER A 23 15.26 -13.73 -4.39
C SER A 23 13.96 -13.95 -5.17
N GLN A 24 13.92 -13.59 -6.46
CA GLN A 24 12.78 -13.89 -7.35
C GLN A 24 12.61 -15.39 -7.65
N ARG A 25 13.71 -16.15 -7.71
CA ARG A 25 13.68 -17.61 -7.93
C ARG A 25 13.36 -18.39 -6.67
N GLU A 26 13.91 -17.94 -5.55
CA GLU A 26 13.73 -18.56 -4.22
C GLU A 26 12.45 -18.10 -3.53
N GLY A 27 11.64 -17.28 -4.20
CA GLY A 27 10.34 -16.85 -3.72
C GLY A 27 9.41 -18.02 -3.39
N MET A 28 8.43 -17.75 -2.55
CA MET A 28 7.39 -18.71 -2.21
C MET A 28 6.54 -19.01 -3.44
N ASP A 29 6.02 -20.23 -3.53
CA ASP A 29 5.04 -20.59 -4.54
C ASP A 29 3.87 -19.58 -4.57
N PRO A 30 3.49 -19.05 -5.74
CA PRO A 30 2.47 -18.00 -5.81
C PRO A 30 1.12 -18.42 -5.21
N VAL A 31 0.69 -19.67 -5.40
CA VAL A 31 -0.59 -20.16 -4.85
C VAL A 31 -0.51 -20.17 -3.33
N GLN A 32 0.56 -20.75 -2.77
CA GLN A 32 0.75 -20.81 -1.32
C GLN A 32 0.84 -19.41 -0.68
N ALA A 33 1.60 -18.51 -1.29
CA ALA A 33 1.78 -17.16 -0.78
C ALA A 33 0.50 -16.34 -0.84
N LEU A 34 -0.28 -16.45 -1.92
CA LEU A 34 -1.54 -15.72 -2.08
C LEU A 34 -2.64 -16.28 -1.17
N GLU A 35 -2.71 -17.59 -0.95
CA GLU A 35 -3.61 -18.19 0.05
C GLU A 35 -3.24 -17.77 1.48
N ALA A 36 -1.93 -17.78 1.82
CA ALA A 36 -1.46 -17.29 3.10
C ALA A 36 -1.79 -15.80 3.30
N PHE A 37 -1.60 -14.98 2.26
CA PHE A 37 -1.98 -13.57 2.28
C PHE A 37 -3.49 -13.37 2.44
N ALA A 38 -4.32 -14.11 1.68
CA ALA A 38 -5.77 -14.04 1.81
C ALA A 38 -6.24 -14.46 3.21
N GLY A 39 -5.64 -15.50 3.79
CA GLY A 39 -5.90 -15.93 5.16
C GLY A 39 -5.49 -14.89 6.20
N TYR A 40 -4.34 -14.23 6.01
CA TYR A 40 -3.87 -13.14 6.88
C TYR A 40 -4.78 -11.92 6.83
N VAL A 41 -5.17 -11.49 5.61
CA VAL A 41 -6.06 -10.34 5.40
C VAL A 41 -7.46 -10.61 5.95
N TRP A 42 -7.98 -11.83 5.76
CA TRP A 42 -9.32 -12.24 6.16
C TRP A 42 -10.38 -11.22 5.70
N GLN A 43 -11.05 -10.56 6.64
CA GLN A 43 -12.08 -9.54 6.42
C GLN A 43 -11.59 -8.12 6.66
N SER A 44 -10.30 -7.93 6.93
CA SER A 44 -9.73 -6.63 7.24
C SER A 44 -9.74 -5.73 6.00
N PRO A 45 -9.96 -4.42 6.14
CA PRO A 45 -9.71 -3.47 5.07
C PRO A 45 -8.21 -3.43 4.74
N LEU A 46 -7.89 -3.11 3.48
CA LEU A 46 -6.52 -2.94 3.02
C LEU A 46 -6.22 -1.45 2.88
N LEU A 47 -5.08 -1.04 3.44
CA LEU A 47 -4.57 0.32 3.38
C LEU A 47 -3.20 0.28 2.72
N ALA A 48 -2.96 1.23 1.81
CA ALA A 48 -1.66 1.45 1.20
C ALA A 48 -1.56 2.91 0.73
N PHE A 49 -0.35 3.45 0.65
CA PHE A 49 -0.09 4.73 0.00
C PHE A 49 -0.14 4.56 -1.52
N HIS A 50 -1.01 5.31 -2.21
CA HIS A 50 -1.32 5.06 -3.62
C HIS A 50 -1.89 3.65 -3.89
N ALA A 51 -2.80 3.21 -3.02
CA ALA A 51 -3.36 1.85 -2.97
C ALA A 51 -3.88 1.28 -4.29
N ALA A 52 -4.23 2.12 -5.28
CA ALA A 52 -4.69 1.66 -6.59
C ALA A 52 -3.66 0.77 -7.30
N PHE A 53 -2.36 1.05 -7.12
CA PHE A 53 -1.30 0.25 -7.73
C PHE A 53 -1.21 -1.14 -7.09
N ASP A 54 -1.09 -1.22 -5.76
CA ASP A 54 -1.06 -2.48 -5.01
C ASP A 54 -2.31 -3.31 -5.25
N GLN A 55 -3.47 -2.67 -5.25
CA GLN A 55 -4.74 -3.32 -5.55
C GLN A 55 -4.72 -3.98 -6.93
N ALA A 56 -4.34 -3.23 -7.97
CA ALA A 56 -4.30 -3.77 -9.33
C ALA A 56 -3.32 -4.95 -9.45
N LEU A 57 -2.13 -4.84 -8.85
CA LEU A 57 -1.11 -5.88 -8.88
C LEU A 57 -1.57 -7.15 -8.14
N ILE A 58 -2.04 -7.01 -6.90
CA ILE A 58 -2.48 -8.13 -6.07
C ILE A 58 -3.69 -8.81 -6.68
N LEU A 59 -4.72 -8.05 -7.11
CA LEU A 59 -5.92 -8.64 -7.69
C LEU A 59 -5.63 -9.37 -9.01
N ARG A 60 -4.69 -8.86 -9.83
CA ARG A 60 -4.23 -9.56 -11.03
C ARG A 60 -3.60 -10.91 -10.69
N HIS A 61 -2.69 -10.97 -9.71
CA HIS A 61 -2.04 -12.22 -9.32
C HIS A 61 -3.00 -13.19 -8.63
N MET A 62 -3.90 -12.69 -7.78
CA MET A 62 -4.99 -13.48 -7.19
C MET A 62 -5.83 -14.13 -8.28
N LYS A 63 -6.26 -13.36 -9.30
CA LYS A 63 -7.07 -13.89 -10.40
C LYS A 63 -6.31 -14.92 -11.23
N LEU A 64 -5.03 -14.66 -11.51
CA LEU A 64 -4.17 -15.53 -12.31
C LEU A 64 -3.91 -16.88 -11.64
N HIS A 65 -3.58 -16.88 -10.35
CA HIS A 65 -3.14 -18.09 -9.64
C HIS A 65 -4.24 -18.81 -8.87
N LEU A 66 -5.26 -18.08 -8.39
CA LEU A 66 -6.35 -18.64 -7.55
C LEU A 66 -7.73 -18.59 -8.22
N GLY A 67 -7.87 -17.94 -9.38
CA GLY A 67 -9.15 -17.80 -10.10
C GLY A 67 -10.16 -16.84 -9.44
N ARG A 68 -9.84 -16.28 -8.27
CA ARG A 68 -10.68 -15.37 -7.46
C ARG A 68 -9.92 -14.09 -7.08
N THR A 69 -10.64 -13.10 -6.55
CA THR A 69 -10.09 -11.84 -6.04
C THR A 69 -10.42 -11.65 -4.56
N LEU A 70 -9.80 -10.66 -3.91
CA LEU A 70 -10.19 -10.23 -2.58
C LEU A 70 -11.40 -9.29 -2.66
N PRO A 71 -12.48 -9.51 -1.88
CA PRO A 71 -13.62 -8.59 -1.80
C PRO A 71 -13.36 -7.41 -0.85
N ASN A 72 -12.20 -7.40 -0.17
CA ASN A 72 -11.85 -6.43 0.86
C ASN A 72 -11.84 -5.00 0.31
N PRO A 73 -12.33 -4.01 1.10
CA PRO A 73 -12.26 -2.61 0.71
C PRO A 73 -10.82 -2.10 0.76
N TRP A 74 -10.50 -1.19 -0.16
CA TRP A 74 -9.20 -0.54 -0.26
C TRP A 74 -9.31 0.95 0.05
N VAL A 75 -8.43 1.44 0.92
CA VAL A 75 -8.33 2.84 1.32
C VAL A 75 -6.92 3.35 1.04
N ASP A 76 -6.83 4.48 0.37
CA ASP A 76 -5.57 5.12 0.05
C ASP A 76 -5.16 6.05 1.19
N ILE A 77 -3.96 5.83 1.75
CA ILE A 77 -3.43 6.62 2.85
C ILE A 77 -3.14 8.06 2.39
N GLU A 78 -2.74 8.26 1.12
CA GLU A 78 -2.48 9.60 0.59
C GLU A 78 -3.75 10.45 0.62
N GLN A 79 -4.88 9.88 0.20
CA GLN A 79 -6.18 10.55 0.23
C GLN A 79 -6.58 10.94 1.65
N LEU A 80 -6.29 10.08 2.64
CA LEU A 80 -6.52 10.37 4.06
C LEU A 80 -5.60 11.49 4.58
N CYS A 81 -4.36 11.56 4.10
CA CYS A 81 -3.46 12.66 4.43
C CYS A 81 -3.98 13.98 3.84
N ALA A 82 -4.39 13.98 2.56
CA ALA A 82 -4.90 15.16 1.86
C ALA A 82 -6.16 15.75 2.52
N VAL A 83 -7.15 14.93 2.89
CA VAL A 83 -8.36 15.40 3.61
C VAL A 83 -8.08 15.86 5.03
N THR A 84 -7.16 15.21 5.74
CA THR A 84 -6.88 15.60 7.13
C THR A 84 -5.96 16.80 7.21
N HIS A 85 -5.15 17.06 6.19
CA HIS A 85 -4.11 18.08 6.16
C HIS A 85 -4.14 18.89 4.85
N GLU A 86 -5.30 19.44 4.50
CA GLU A 86 -5.58 20.15 3.23
C GLU A 86 -4.60 21.29 2.88
N LYS A 87 -3.92 21.89 3.87
CA LYS A 87 -2.94 22.97 3.67
C LYS A 87 -1.54 22.45 3.29
N VAL A 88 -1.30 21.15 3.41
CA VAL A 88 -0.01 20.51 3.12
C VAL A 88 0.01 20.11 1.65
N ARG A 89 1.04 20.52 0.91
CA ARG A 89 1.17 20.28 -0.54
C ARG A 89 2.07 19.08 -0.85
N ALA A 90 2.04 18.04 -0.02
CA ALA A 90 2.78 16.80 -0.23
C ALA A 90 2.03 15.88 -1.19
N ARG A 91 2.74 15.26 -2.13
CA ARG A 91 2.19 14.32 -3.15
C ARG A 91 2.87 12.95 -3.09
N SER A 92 4.03 12.87 -2.47
CA SER A 92 4.79 11.63 -2.29
C SER A 92 4.85 11.21 -0.83
N LEU A 93 5.08 9.92 -0.61
CA LEU A 93 5.33 9.39 0.74
C LEU A 93 6.51 10.10 1.41
N ASP A 94 7.57 10.43 0.65
CA ASP A 94 8.74 11.16 1.18
C ASP A 94 8.40 12.57 1.67
N GLU A 95 7.55 13.29 0.96
CA GLU A 95 7.10 14.61 1.37
C GLU A 95 6.21 14.56 2.61
N TRP A 96 5.32 13.56 2.70
CA TRP A 96 4.48 13.34 3.88
C TRP A 96 5.32 12.90 5.09
N MET A 97 6.26 11.99 4.92
CA MET A 97 7.20 11.61 5.98
C MET A 97 8.02 12.80 6.45
N ARG A 98 8.55 13.61 5.53
CA ARG A 98 9.28 14.85 5.87
C ARG A 98 8.39 15.82 6.64
N HIS A 99 7.13 15.98 6.24
CA HIS A 99 6.19 16.86 6.92
C HIS A 99 5.95 16.44 8.37
N PHE A 100 5.83 15.14 8.64
CA PHE A 100 5.56 14.61 9.98
C PHE A 100 6.80 14.23 10.80
N GLY A 101 8.00 14.37 10.22
CA GLY A 101 9.25 13.93 10.85
C GLY A 101 9.28 12.42 11.08
N ILE A 102 8.86 11.65 10.09
CA ILE A 102 8.94 10.18 10.07
C ILE A 102 10.27 9.79 9.43
N GLU A 103 11.01 8.89 10.07
CA GLU A 103 12.27 8.37 9.57
C GLU A 103 12.07 6.98 8.98
N CYS A 104 12.50 6.77 7.74
CA CYS A 104 12.54 5.45 7.12
C CYS A 104 14.00 5.09 6.81
N THR A 105 14.52 4.11 7.53
CA THR A 105 15.94 3.73 7.47
C THR A 105 16.33 3.04 6.16
N VAL A 106 15.39 2.36 5.50
CA VAL A 106 15.63 1.64 4.23
C VAL A 106 14.47 1.89 3.27
N ARG A 107 14.51 3.02 2.55
CA ARG A 107 13.51 3.32 1.51
C ARG A 107 13.53 2.32 0.38
N HIS A 108 12.36 2.10 -0.23
CA HIS A 108 12.13 1.18 -1.34
C HIS A 108 12.21 -0.31 -0.99
N GLN A 109 12.37 -0.63 0.29
CA GLN A 109 12.11 -1.96 0.81
C GLN A 109 10.66 -2.02 1.29
N ALA A 110 9.86 -2.94 0.72
CA ALA A 110 8.42 -3.02 0.98
C ALA A 110 8.05 -3.02 2.47
N ALA A 111 8.75 -3.78 3.31
CA ALA A 111 8.48 -3.83 4.74
C ALA A 111 8.79 -2.51 5.48
N ALA A 112 9.86 -1.82 5.10
CA ALA A 112 10.22 -0.53 5.69
C ALA A 112 9.26 0.57 5.23
N ASP A 113 8.86 0.55 3.96
CA ASP A 113 7.86 1.47 3.42
C ASP A 113 6.48 1.24 4.09
N THR A 114 6.08 -0.03 4.30
CA THR A 114 4.84 -0.35 5.04
C THR A 114 4.89 0.16 6.48
N LEU A 115 6.03 0.04 7.17
CA LEU A 115 6.16 0.60 8.52
C LEU A 115 6.03 2.12 8.52
N ALA A 116 6.67 2.80 7.57
CA ALA A 116 6.56 4.25 7.43
C ALA A 116 5.11 4.69 7.12
N GLU A 117 4.37 3.93 6.31
CA GLU A 117 2.95 4.14 6.07
C GLU A 117 2.10 3.95 7.34
N CYS A 118 2.41 2.95 8.17
CA CYS A 118 1.76 2.78 9.46
C CYS A 118 2.03 3.97 10.40
N GLU A 119 3.26 4.46 10.46
CA GLU A 119 3.59 5.66 11.24
C GLU A 119 2.86 6.89 10.71
N LEU A 120 2.80 7.06 9.39
CA LEU A 120 2.04 8.13 8.75
C LEU A 120 0.55 8.06 9.14
N LEU A 121 -0.04 6.86 9.12
CA LEU A 121 -1.41 6.65 9.55
C LEU A 121 -1.62 7.06 11.02
N LEU A 122 -0.69 6.71 11.91
CA LEU A 122 -0.73 7.11 13.32
C LEU A 122 -0.66 8.64 13.49
N ARG A 123 0.13 9.34 12.65
CA ARG A 123 0.24 10.81 12.69
C ARG A 123 -1.06 11.50 12.30
N ILE A 124 -1.80 10.97 11.33
CA ILE A 124 -3.09 11.55 10.90
C ILE A 124 -4.28 11.06 11.74
N TRP A 125 -4.10 9.97 12.49
CA TRP A 125 -5.16 9.31 13.26
C TRP A 125 -5.94 10.23 14.20
N PRO A 126 -5.33 11.17 14.96
CA PRO A 126 -6.08 12.06 15.85
C PRO A 126 -7.13 12.90 15.11
N ARG A 127 -6.84 13.33 13.86
CA ARG A 127 -7.82 14.05 13.03
C ARG A 127 -8.90 13.13 12.49
N LEU A 128 -8.53 11.93 12.05
CA LEU A 128 -9.50 10.92 11.58
C LEU A 128 -10.47 10.52 12.69
N ALA A 129 -9.98 10.21 13.89
CA ALA A 129 -10.78 9.80 15.04
C ALA A 129 -11.76 10.89 15.51
N GLY A 130 -11.41 12.17 15.32
CA GLY A 130 -12.33 13.29 15.59
C GLY A 130 -13.47 13.42 14.59
N GLN A 131 -13.32 12.90 13.36
CA GLN A 131 -14.27 13.06 12.25
C GLN A 131 -15.01 11.77 11.88
N CYS A 132 -14.46 10.60 12.22
CA CYS A 132 -14.96 9.29 11.83
C CYS A 132 -15.36 8.49 13.08
N ARG A 133 -16.59 7.96 13.12
CA ARG A 133 -17.08 7.13 14.23
C ARG A 133 -17.00 5.64 13.94
N ARG A 134 -16.99 5.28 12.65
CA ARG A 134 -16.88 3.90 12.16
C ARG A 134 -16.03 3.87 10.90
N TRP A 135 -15.55 2.67 10.55
CA TRP A 135 -14.71 2.46 9.37
C TRP A 135 -15.33 2.99 8.06
N ALA A 136 -16.65 2.82 7.88
CA ALA A 136 -17.37 3.35 6.72
C ALA A 136 -17.24 4.88 6.56
N ASP A 137 -17.00 5.63 7.65
CA ASP A 137 -16.76 7.06 7.58
C ASP A 137 -15.36 7.36 7.03
N VAL A 138 -14.34 6.57 7.42
CA VAL A 138 -12.97 6.66 6.90
C VAL A 138 -12.95 6.38 5.39
N GLU A 139 -13.64 5.32 4.95
CA GLU A 139 -13.76 5.00 3.53
C GLU A 139 -14.47 6.11 2.73
N ARG A 140 -15.48 6.75 3.32
CA ARG A 140 -16.19 7.87 2.69
C ARG A 140 -15.28 9.09 2.59
N LEU A 141 -14.52 9.39 3.64
CA LEU A 141 -13.59 10.51 3.70
C LEU A 141 -12.49 10.37 2.64
N ALA A 142 -11.84 9.20 2.55
CA ALA A 142 -10.83 8.94 1.50
C ALA A 142 -11.41 9.10 0.08
N ARG A 143 -12.63 8.59 -0.15
CA ARG A 143 -13.30 8.68 -1.46
C ARG A 143 -13.57 10.10 -1.93
N GLN A 144 -13.71 11.08 -1.03
CA GLN A 144 -13.94 12.48 -1.41
C GLN A 144 -12.77 13.06 -2.23
N GLN A 145 -11.53 12.62 -1.98
CA GLN A 145 -10.35 13.10 -2.71
C GLN A 145 -10.13 12.42 -4.06
N ARG A 146 -10.70 11.23 -4.31
CA ARG A 146 -10.59 10.55 -5.61
C ARG A 146 -11.09 11.40 -6.79
N TRP A 147 -11.99 12.34 -6.52
CA TRP A 147 -12.57 13.23 -7.51
C TRP A 147 -11.85 14.57 -7.65
N ILE A 148 -11.06 14.96 -6.64
CA ILE A 148 -10.37 16.27 -6.59
C ILE A 148 -8.98 16.17 -7.23
N ALA A 149 -8.31 15.01 -7.14
CA ALA A 149 -6.96 14.78 -7.67
C ALA A 149 -6.87 14.64 -9.22
N ARG A 150 -7.91 15.02 -9.98
CA ARG A 150 -7.96 14.92 -11.46
C ARG A 150 -8.00 16.27 -12.20
N ALA A 151 -7.68 17.39 -11.54
CA ALA A 151 -7.55 18.70 -12.17
C ALA A 151 -6.10 19.19 -12.22
#